data_AF-A0A7Y5VPU4-F1
#
_entry.id   AF-A0A7Y5VPU4-F1
#
_cell.length_a   1.000
_cell.length_b   1.000
_cell.length_c   1.000
_cell.angle_alpha   90.00
_cell.angle_beta   90.00
_cell.angle_gamma   90.00
#
_symmetry.space_group_name_H-M   'P 1'
#
loop_
_entity.id
_entity.type
_entity.pdbx_description
1 polymer ?
#
loop_
_entity_poly.entity_id
_entity_poly.type
_entity_poly.pdbx_seq_one_letter_code
_entity_poly.pdbx_strand_id
1 'polypeptide(L)'
;MSANQTPKLDDDQAIRKRLMELIVHTSQAELARKTETSHTNISRYLKGTKPPASFLSKLARNMNVNPAWLLLGEGAPFLSSVTSDVASMAGNVLELVNAMNSVSKLKLGELLGKDHLKVLRQLNEALTAHENLRQELNRQTANVMKDVLQKFDGVLKEGVARQTAARYLEAAKQLSRLCSDDELLMQLAQRELAFESYWGTEIRTYELQRRLFIHRLARTEDTDEQFAESAFRHATALHSAHRCKEAIRVAYSALGMMRGKPGLDYWRNQLLVDIGMVEVEMGSLHRGFERLLKVHTTLYPNNLVISQVAVTVAQMYAGILDIEGLAHSPSALNRNLSFYGLRFARLYDDAGLMRSAYRWFVGNEKHLAEPDSTASIVSRLALDAIEGNLSKALKEFDDLNKHEERQLVRQQHPVFHAIYTDYTAMLYRLGGEKSKALEATEQAFGEYRAIPKIYDVRVLAYGMNAINILKLVQPDTRNSTHKAMRSWAEQCIRRYLSKGYGCFKHLMPLLGDEKSAAPHRRQ
;
A
#
# COMPACT_ATOMS: atom_id res chain seq x y z
N MET A 1 -12.38 -8.72 -22.69
CA MET A 1 -11.16 -8.67 -21.85
C MET A 1 -9.97 -8.93 -22.75
N SER A 2 -9.51 -7.90 -23.48
CA SER A 2 -8.26 -7.96 -24.24
C SER A 2 -7.16 -7.47 -23.33
N ALA A 3 -6.21 -8.35 -23.01
CA ALA A 3 -5.01 -7.98 -22.28
C ALA A 3 -4.26 -6.92 -23.09
N ASN A 4 -4.02 -5.76 -22.47
CA ASN A 4 -3.10 -4.76 -22.95
C ASN A 4 -1.69 -5.35 -22.92
N GLN A 5 -1.32 -6.06 -23.99
CA GLN A 5 0.06 -6.40 -24.28
C GLN A 5 0.73 -5.11 -24.77
N THR A 6 1.49 -4.46 -23.89
CA THR A 6 2.56 -3.57 -24.35
C THR A 6 3.42 -4.38 -25.33
N PRO A 7 3.65 -3.89 -26.57
CA PRO A 7 4.40 -4.66 -27.54
C PRO A 7 5.81 -4.85 -26.99
N LYS A 8 6.18 -6.11 -26.74
CA LYS A 8 7.55 -6.51 -26.45
C LYS A 8 8.34 -6.15 -27.71
N LEU A 9 8.99 -4.98 -27.71
CA LEU A 9 9.95 -4.62 -28.74
C LEU A 9 10.97 -5.75 -28.80
N ASP A 10 11.13 -6.33 -29.99
CA ASP A 10 12.20 -7.27 -30.29
C ASP A 10 13.53 -6.70 -29.76
N ASP A 11 14.27 -7.46 -28.94
CA ASP A 11 15.44 -6.98 -28.19
C ASP A 11 16.46 -6.30 -29.11
N ASP A 12 16.54 -6.74 -30.37
CA ASP A 12 17.39 -6.17 -31.42
C ASP A 12 16.92 -4.77 -31.87
N GLN A 13 15.61 -4.50 -31.89
CA GLN A 13 15.06 -3.16 -32.15
C GLN A 13 15.33 -2.19 -31.00
N ALA A 14 15.30 -2.68 -29.75
CA ALA A 14 15.59 -1.86 -28.57
C ALA A 14 17.07 -1.42 -28.54
N ILE A 15 18.00 -2.35 -28.82
CA ILE A 15 19.44 -2.04 -28.92
C ILE A 15 19.69 -1.06 -30.07
N ARG A 16 19.02 -1.24 -31.22
CA ARG A 16 19.12 -0.33 -32.37
C ARG A 16 18.69 1.09 -32.03
N LYS A 17 17.57 1.25 -31.33
CA LYS A 17 17.08 2.57 -30.90
C LYS A 17 18.11 3.29 -30.04
N ARG A 18 18.71 2.59 -29.07
CA ARG A 18 19.75 3.14 -28.20
C ARG A 18 21.05 3.46 -28.94
N LEU A 19 21.44 2.64 -29.94
CA LEU A 19 22.56 2.98 -30.83
C LEU A 19 22.30 4.26 -31.64
N MET A 20 21.05 4.49 -32.10
CA MET A 20 20.69 5.74 -32.77
C MET A 20 20.74 6.95 -31.81
N GLU A 21 20.27 6.78 -30.58
CA GLU A 21 20.36 7.81 -29.53
C GLU A 21 21.82 8.18 -29.23
N LEU A 22 22.72 7.19 -29.19
CA LEU A 22 24.15 7.43 -29.00
C LEU A 22 24.76 8.28 -30.13
N ILE A 23 24.31 8.09 -31.38
CA ILE A 23 24.85 8.79 -32.56
C ILE A 23 24.52 10.27 -32.58
N VAL A 24 23.46 10.68 -31.88
CA VAL A 24 23.15 12.11 -31.69
C VAL A 24 24.31 12.81 -30.97
N HIS A 25 25.04 12.07 -30.12
CA HIS A 25 26.15 12.59 -29.33
C HIS A 25 27.53 12.22 -29.91
N THR A 26 27.60 11.38 -30.95
CA THR A 26 28.88 10.95 -31.53
C THR A 26 28.74 10.57 -33.01
N SER A 27 29.64 11.08 -33.86
CA SER A 27 29.62 10.77 -35.29
C SER A 27 29.88 9.27 -35.59
N GLN A 28 29.30 8.76 -36.68
CA GLN A 28 29.52 7.37 -37.14
C GLN A 28 31.00 7.09 -37.47
N ALA A 29 31.74 8.10 -37.94
CA ALA A 29 33.17 8.01 -38.19
C ALA A 29 33.98 7.82 -36.90
N GLU A 30 33.59 8.52 -35.84
CA GLU A 30 34.22 8.38 -34.53
C GLU A 30 33.91 7.03 -33.89
N LEU A 31 32.66 6.57 -34.00
CA LEU A 31 32.25 5.20 -33.65
C LEU A 31 33.09 4.16 -34.38
N ALA A 32 33.29 4.31 -35.69
CA ALA A 32 34.08 3.40 -36.52
C ALA A 32 35.54 3.33 -36.06
N ARG A 33 36.14 4.49 -35.79
CA ARG A 33 37.51 4.59 -35.30
C ARG A 33 37.67 3.97 -33.90
N LYS A 34 36.80 4.34 -32.96
CA LYS A 34 36.92 3.88 -31.56
C LYS A 34 36.55 2.41 -31.37
N THR A 35 35.68 1.85 -32.20
CA THR A 35 35.29 0.44 -32.13
C THR A 35 36.03 -0.45 -33.12
N GLU A 36 36.95 0.12 -33.92
CA GLU A 36 37.68 -0.57 -35.00
C GLU A 36 36.73 -1.35 -35.93
N THR A 37 35.53 -0.81 -36.15
CA THR A 37 34.50 -1.44 -36.96
C THR A 37 34.25 -0.56 -38.17
N SER A 38 34.19 -1.16 -39.36
CA SER A 38 34.03 -0.37 -40.59
C SER A 38 32.76 0.48 -40.54
N HIS A 39 32.84 1.68 -41.11
CA HIS A 39 31.72 2.60 -41.22
C HIS A 39 30.50 1.92 -41.89
N THR A 40 30.76 1.06 -42.88
CA THR A 40 29.75 0.25 -43.56
C THR A 40 29.03 -0.71 -42.62
N ASN A 41 29.72 -1.39 -41.71
CA ASN A 41 29.11 -2.30 -40.74
C ASN A 41 28.29 -1.56 -39.69
N ILE A 42 28.79 -0.41 -39.21
CA ILE A 42 28.02 0.46 -38.30
C ILE A 42 26.73 0.94 -38.97
N SER A 43 26.80 1.40 -40.21
CA SER A 43 25.62 1.80 -40.99
C SER A 43 24.62 0.65 -41.14
N ARG A 44 25.09 -0.59 -41.35
CA ARG A 44 24.24 -1.78 -41.37
C ARG A 44 23.57 -2.05 -40.02
N TYR A 45 24.29 -1.90 -38.91
CA TYR A 45 23.70 -2.09 -37.57
C TYR A 45 22.57 -1.09 -37.31
N LEU A 46 22.76 0.17 -37.69
CA LEU A 46 21.74 1.21 -37.57
C LEU A 46 20.55 1.01 -38.52
N LYS A 47 20.74 0.28 -39.62
CA LYS A 47 19.68 -0.05 -40.57
C LYS A 47 18.93 -1.35 -40.23
N GLY A 48 19.31 -2.03 -39.14
CA GLY A 48 18.57 -3.19 -38.61
C GLY A 48 19.31 -4.51 -38.65
N THR A 49 20.60 -4.53 -39.01
CA THR A 49 21.43 -5.73 -38.84
C THR A 49 21.81 -5.89 -37.37
N LYS A 50 21.72 -7.10 -36.82
CA LYS A 50 22.08 -7.35 -35.41
C LYS A 50 23.56 -7.03 -35.15
N PRO A 51 23.89 -6.10 -34.23
CA PRO A 51 25.27 -5.80 -33.89
C PRO A 51 25.90 -6.99 -33.14
N PRO A 52 27.13 -7.40 -33.50
CA PRO A 52 27.81 -8.48 -32.80
C PRO A 52 28.24 -8.03 -31.39
N ALA A 53 28.26 -8.96 -30.43
CA ALA A 53 28.67 -8.68 -29.05
C ALA A 53 30.06 -8.04 -28.93
N SER A 54 30.99 -8.42 -29.82
CA SER A 54 32.33 -7.82 -29.89
C SER A 54 32.29 -6.32 -30.20
N PHE A 55 31.38 -5.88 -31.06
CA PHE A 55 31.17 -4.46 -31.34
C PHE A 55 30.59 -3.74 -30.13
N LEU A 56 29.55 -4.29 -29.48
CA LEU A 56 28.93 -3.69 -28.30
C LEU A 56 29.91 -3.59 -27.11
N SER A 57 30.79 -4.57 -26.96
CA SER A 57 31.85 -4.56 -25.94
C SER A 57 32.91 -3.49 -26.21
N LYS A 58 33.38 -3.37 -27.46
CA LYS A 58 34.30 -2.28 -27.85
C LYS A 58 33.65 -0.90 -27.70
N LEU A 59 32.35 -0.81 -27.99
CA LEU A 59 31.58 0.42 -27.82
C LEU A 59 31.53 0.85 -26.36
N ALA A 60 31.15 -0.07 -25.46
CA ALA A 60 31.14 0.21 -24.03
C ALA A 60 32.51 0.63 -23.49
N ARG A 61 33.57 -0.12 -23.84
CA ARG A 61 34.94 0.13 -23.34
C ARG A 61 35.54 1.43 -23.87
N ASN A 62 35.51 1.65 -25.18
CA ASN A 62 36.28 2.72 -25.80
C ASN A 62 35.53 4.05 -25.85
N MET A 63 34.21 4.02 -25.64
CA MET A 63 33.37 5.21 -25.63
C MET A 63 32.75 5.50 -24.26
N ASN A 64 33.14 4.76 -23.22
CA ASN A 64 32.57 4.87 -21.87
C ASN A 64 31.05 4.76 -21.88
N VAL A 65 30.48 3.92 -22.76
CA VAL A 65 29.04 3.73 -22.86
C VAL A 65 28.61 2.73 -21.80
N ASN A 66 27.57 3.08 -21.05
CA ASN A 66 27.02 2.22 -20.00
C ASN A 66 26.43 0.93 -20.64
N PRO A 67 26.98 -0.26 -20.35
CA PRO A 67 26.51 -1.51 -20.94
C PRO A 67 25.09 -1.88 -20.53
N ALA A 68 24.69 -1.55 -19.29
CA ALA A 68 23.34 -1.79 -18.80
C ALA A 68 22.33 -0.92 -19.57
N TRP A 69 22.70 0.33 -19.87
CA TRP A 69 21.88 1.18 -20.73
C TRP A 69 21.82 0.61 -22.15
N LEU A 70 22.95 0.26 -22.74
CA LEU A 70 23.01 -0.21 -24.12
C LEU A 70 22.20 -1.51 -24.35
N LEU A 71 22.32 -2.47 -23.43
CA LEU A 71 21.71 -3.79 -23.58
C LEU A 71 20.28 -3.87 -23.02
N LEU A 72 20.01 -3.20 -21.90
CA LEU A 72 18.76 -3.33 -21.15
C LEU A 72 17.93 -2.04 -21.16
N GLY A 73 18.50 -0.89 -21.54
CA GLY A 73 17.86 0.42 -21.47
C GLY A 73 17.92 1.07 -20.09
N GLU A 74 18.79 0.59 -19.21
CA GLU A 74 18.86 0.98 -17.80
C GLU A 74 20.01 1.98 -17.51
N GLY A 75 19.69 3.12 -16.89
CA GLY A 75 20.67 4.12 -16.47
C GLY A 75 21.02 5.17 -17.53
N ALA A 76 22.03 6.01 -17.26
CA ALA A 76 22.49 7.04 -18.19
C ALA A 76 23.37 6.43 -19.31
N PRO A 77 23.41 7.02 -20.52
CA PRO A 77 24.16 6.48 -21.66
C PRO A 77 25.67 6.37 -21.43
N PHE A 78 26.26 7.21 -20.58
CA PHE A 78 27.70 7.29 -20.36
C PHE A 78 28.08 6.96 -18.90
N LEU A 79 29.22 6.29 -18.73
CA LEU A 79 29.79 5.93 -17.44
C LEU A 79 30.38 7.12 -16.68
N SER A 80 30.71 8.22 -17.36
CA SER A 80 31.23 9.46 -16.75
C SER A 80 30.24 10.16 -15.81
N SER A 81 28.97 9.75 -15.82
CA SER A 81 27.93 10.18 -14.89
C SER A 81 27.76 9.25 -13.67
N VAL A 82 28.64 8.26 -13.48
CA VAL A 82 28.50 7.20 -12.49
C VAL A 82 29.82 6.97 -11.73
N THR A 83 29.75 6.62 -10.43
CA THR A 83 30.91 6.39 -9.56
C THR A 83 31.78 5.20 -9.99
N SER A 84 33.07 5.18 -9.62
CA SER A 84 34.06 4.17 -10.06
C SER A 84 33.66 2.72 -9.79
N ASP A 85 32.92 2.48 -8.71
CA ASP A 85 32.51 1.14 -8.30
C ASP A 85 31.50 0.52 -9.29
N VAL A 86 30.68 1.35 -9.93
CA VAL A 86 29.71 0.90 -10.95
C VAL A 86 30.39 0.63 -12.30
N ALA A 87 31.49 1.32 -12.61
CA ALA A 87 32.28 1.06 -13.81
C ALA A 87 32.95 -0.33 -13.76
N SER A 88 33.41 -0.75 -12.58
CA SER A 88 33.92 -2.12 -12.32
C SER A 88 32.82 -3.18 -12.57
N MET A 89 31.61 -2.96 -12.04
CA MET A 89 30.47 -3.86 -12.30
C MET A 89 30.12 -3.96 -13.78
N ALA A 90 30.11 -2.83 -14.49
CA ALA A 90 29.82 -2.78 -15.92
C ALA A 90 30.82 -3.62 -16.75
N GLY A 91 32.10 -3.63 -16.35
CA GLY A 91 33.12 -4.52 -16.92
C GLY A 91 32.80 -6.00 -16.71
N ASN A 92 32.44 -6.36 -15.47
CA ASN A 92 32.09 -7.73 -15.10
C ASN A 92 30.82 -8.24 -15.82
N VAL A 93 29.79 -7.38 -16.00
CA VAL A 93 28.59 -7.73 -16.78
C VAL A 93 28.92 -8.01 -18.25
N LEU A 94 29.79 -7.22 -18.87
CA LEU A 94 30.23 -7.45 -20.25
C LEU A 94 30.99 -8.77 -20.41
N GLU A 95 31.86 -9.09 -19.45
CA GLU A 95 32.58 -10.36 -19.45
C GLU A 95 31.62 -11.54 -19.30
N LEU A 96 30.54 -11.39 -18.51
CA LEU A 96 29.53 -12.42 -18.32
C LEU A 96 28.77 -12.69 -19.61
N VAL A 97 28.35 -11.63 -20.31
CA VAL A 97 27.70 -11.72 -21.62
C VAL A 97 28.63 -12.34 -22.67
N ASN A 98 29.94 -12.05 -22.63
CA ASN A 98 30.92 -12.67 -23.53
C ASN A 98 31.10 -14.18 -23.24
N ALA A 99 31.10 -14.57 -21.97
CA ALA A 99 31.14 -15.98 -21.57
C ALA A 99 29.86 -16.73 -22.01
N MET A 100 28.67 -16.15 -21.77
CA MET A 100 27.39 -16.72 -22.24
C MET A 100 27.34 -16.88 -23.77
N ASN A 101 27.82 -15.88 -24.51
CA ASN A 101 27.89 -15.97 -25.97
C ASN A 101 28.87 -17.04 -26.46
N SER A 102 29.94 -17.32 -25.71
CA SER A 102 30.87 -18.40 -26.01
C SER A 102 30.23 -19.77 -25.78
N VAL A 103 29.47 -19.92 -24.69
CA VAL A 103 28.66 -21.11 -24.39
C VAL A 103 27.56 -21.34 -25.44
N SER A 104 26.86 -20.29 -25.89
CA SER A 104 25.80 -20.40 -26.91
C SER A 104 26.33 -20.73 -28.32
N LYS A 105 27.55 -20.30 -28.64
CA LYS A 105 28.22 -20.62 -29.92
C LYS A 105 28.78 -22.03 -30.00
N LEU A 106 29.04 -22.67 -28.86
CA LEU A 106 29.32 -24.11 -28.76
C LEU A 106 28.01 -24.88 -28.99
N LYS A 107 27.48 -24.83 -30.21
CA LYS A 107 26.26 -25.56 -30.56
C LYS A 107 26.51 -27.06 -30.51
N LEU A 108 25.57 -27.77 -29.86
CA LEU A 108 25.43 -29.23 -29.81
C LEU A 108 25.47 -29.95 -31.18
N GLY A 109 25.57 -29.25 -32.31
CA GLY A 109 25.64 -29.85 -33.65
C GLY A 109 27.00 -30.47 -34.02
N GLU A 110 28.09 -30.11 -33.32
CA GLU A 110 29.42 -30.73 -33.49
C GLU A 110 29.60 -32.00 -32.64
N LEU A 111 28.56 -32.39 -31.90
CA LEU A 111 28.53 -33.57 -31.04
C LEU A 111 28.36 -34.90 -31.83
N LEU A 112 29.07 -35.09 -32.94
CA LEU A 112 29.05 -36.35 -33.70
C LEU A 112 30.44 -36.85 -34.15
N GLY A 113 31.54 -36.37 -33.55
CA GLY A 113 32.91 -36.76 -33.92
C GLY A 113 33.86 -37.02 -32.75
N LYS A 114 35.05 -37.59 -33.03
CA LYS A 114 36.11 -37.90 -32.05
C LYS A 114 36.61 -36.68 -31.23
N ASP A 115 36.28 -35.46 -31.64
CA ASP A 115 36.66 -34.20 -30.96
C ASP A 115 35.72 -33.75 -29.83
N HIS A 116 34.69 -34.53 -29.55
CA HIS A 116 33.72 -34.32 -28.48
C HIS A 116 34.32 -33.98 -27.11
N LEU A 117 35.39 -34.67 -26.72
CA LEU A 117 36.02 -34.48 -25.42
C LEU A 117 36.65 -33.09 -25.28
N LYS A 118 37.18 -32.55 -26.38
CA LYS A 118 37.78 -31.21 -26.41
C LYS A 118 36.71 -30.12 -26.30
N VAL A 119 35.59 -30.29 -27.01
CA VAL A 119 34.45 -29.37 -26.96
C VAL A 119 33.78 -29.39 -25.58
N LEU A 120 33.58 -30.58 -24.98
CA LEU A 120 33.04 -30.70 -23.61
C LEU A 120 33.96 -30.05 -22.56
N ARG A 121 35.28 -30.20 -22.71
CA ARG A 121 36.24 -29.53 -21.84
C ARG A 121 36.17 -28.01 -21.98
N GLN A 122 36.13 -27.48 -23.20
CA GLN A 122 36.00 -26.04 -23.45
C GLN A 122 34.68 -25.47 -22.92
N LEU A 123 33.58 -26.23 -23.08
CA LEU A 123 32.28 -25.86 -22.50
C LEU A 123 32.35 -25.82 -20.97
N ASN A 124 32.96 -26.83 -20.35
CA ASN A 124 33.14 -26.87 -18.90
C ASN A 124 34.01 -25.73 -18.38
N GLU A 125 35.12 -25.41 -19.07
CA GLU A 125 35.97 -24.26 -18.76
C GLU A 125 35.19 -22.94 -18.89
N ALA A 126 34.39 -22.77 -19.94
CA ALA A 126 33.56 -21.58 -20.16
C ALA A 126 32.44 -21.44 -19.11
N LEU A 127 31.78 -22.54 -18.74
CA LEU A 127 30.77 -22.57 -17.67
C LEU A 127 31.38 -22.25 -16.30
N THR A 128 32.58 -22.76 -16.03
CA THR A 128 33.32 -22.47 -14.79
C THR A 128 33.72 -20.98 -14.75
N ALA A 129 34.25 -20.44 -15.84
CA ALA A 129 34.60 -19.01 -15.94
C ALA A 129 33.36 -18.12 -15.77
N HIS A 130 32.24 -18.49 -16.37
CA HIS A 130 30.95 -17.79 -16.21
C HIS A 130 30.48 -17.82 -14.76
N GLU A 131 30.52 -18.97 -14.09
CA GLU A 131 30.09 -19.11 -12.70
C GLU A 131 30.98 -18.30 -11.75
N ASN A 132 32.31 -18.33 -11.95
CA ASN A 132 33.24 -17.51 -11.16
C ASN A 132 32.94 -16.01 -11.32
N LEU A 133 32.67 -15.56 -12.54
CA LEU A 133 32.34 -14.16 -12.81
C LEU A 133 30.97 -13.76 -12.25
N ARG A 134 29.98 -14.65 -12.30
CA ARG A 134 28.67 -14.46 -11.66
C ARG A 134 28.83 -14.29 -10.16
N GLN A 135 29.66 -15.12 -9.53
CA GLN A 135 29.96 -15.02 -8.10
C GLN A 135 30.67 -13.72 -7.73
N GLU A 136 31.65 -13.29 -8.54
CA GLU A 136 32.36 -12.02 -8.32
C GLU A 136 31.42 -10.82 -8.50
N LEU A 137 30.62 -10.80 -9.57
CA LEU A 137 29.63 -9.77 -9.80
C LEU A 137 28.60 -9.73 -8.66
N ASN A 138 28.13 -10.88 -8.19
CA ASN A 138 27.22 -10.97 -7.07
C ASN A 138 27.85 -10.39 -5.78
N ARG A 139 29.11 -10.74 -5.49
CA ARG A 139 29.86 -10.23 -4.33
C ARG A 139 29.99 -8.71 -4.35
N GLN A 140 30.36 -8.14 -5.51
CA GLN A 140 30.44 -6.69 -5.68
C GLN A 140 29.07 -6.02 -5.58
N THR A 141 28.04 -6.64 -6.17
CA THR A 141 26.66 -6.15 -6.11
C THR A 141 26.09 -6.14 -4.72
N ALA A 142 26.36 -7.18 -3.92
CA ALA A 142 25.92 -7.25 -2.53
C ALA A 142 26.46 -6.06 -1.71
N ASN A 143 27.73 -5.70 -1.86
CA ASN A 143 28.33 -4.57 -1.14
C ASN A 143 27.69 -3.23 -1.53
N VAL A 144 27.58 -2.97 -2.84
CA VAL A 144 26.96 -1.72 -3.33
C VAL A 144 25.48 -1.65 -2.92
N MET A 145 24.77 -2.78 -2.98
CA MET A 145 23.37 -2.86 -2.56
C MET A 145 23.22 -2.56 -1.07
N LYS A 146 24.10 -3.08 -0.21
CA LYS A 146 24.10 -2.78 1.22
C LYS A 146 24.26 -1.27 1.48
N ASP A 147 25.19 -0.62 0.79
CA ASP A 147 25.40 0.83 0.92
C ASP A 147 24.18 1.64 0.45
N VAL A 148 23.57 1.24 -0.67
CA VAL A 148 22.35 1.87 -1.18
C VAL A 148 21.19 1.70 -0.19
N LEU A 149 20.99 0.50 0.37
CA LEU A 149 19.93 0.24 1.36
C LEU A 149 20.16 1.02 2.66
N GLN A 150 21.41 1.17 3.12
CA GLN A 150 21.73 1.97 4.30
C GLN A 150 21.44 3.46 4.07
N LYS A 151 21.81 4.01 2.90
CA LYS A 151 21.47 5.39 2.54
C LYS A 151 19.96 5.57 2.40
N PHE A 152 19.28 4.58 1.85
CA PHE A 152 17.83 4.59 1.75
C PHE A 152 17.17 4.65 3.14
N ASP A 153 17.66 3.89 4.12
CA ASP A 153 17.17 3.96 5.50
C ASP A 153 17.35 5.34 6.13
N GLY A 154 18.48 6.01 5.86
CA GLY A 154 18.72 7.39 6.31
C GLY A 154 17.64 8.34 5.78
N VAL A 155 17.36 8.28 4.49
CA VAL A 155 16.33 9.09 3.82
C VAL A 155 14.93 8.83 4.38
N LEU A 156 14.59 7.55 4.65
CA LEU A 156 13.31 7.18 5.25
C LEU A 156 13.17 7.72 6.69
N LYS A 157 14.23 7.63 7.50
CA LYS A 157 14.23 8.09 8.90
C LYS A 157 14.17 9.61 9.04
N GLU A 158 14.85 10.32 8.16
CA GLU A 158 14.88 11.79 8.15
C GLU A 158 13.59 12.42 7.61
N GLY A 159 12.67 11.61 7.04
CA GLY A 159 11.43 12.12 6.44
C GLY A 159 11.67 12.97 5.19
N VAL A 160 12.76 12.71 4.46
CA VAL A 160 13.17 13.48 3.27
C VAL A 160 12.14 13.32 2.14
N ALA A 161 12.13 14.28 1.21
CA ALA A 161 11.24 14.32 0.05
C ALA A 161 11.13 12.98 -0.70
N ARG A 162 9.88 12.56 -0.98
CA ARG A 162 9.48 11.34 -1.72
C ARG A 162 10.35 11.03 -2.95
N GLN A 163 10.73 12.05 -3.71
CA GLN A 163 11.53 11.90 -4.93
C GLN A 163 12.92 11.30 -4.65
N THR A 164 13.57 11.74 -3.57
CA THR A 164 14.88 11.21 -3.16
C THR A 164 14.76 9.75 -2.76
N ALA A 165 13.77 9.42 -1.94
CA ALA A 165 13.48 8.05 -1.53
C ALA A 165 13.16 7.13 -2.72
N ALA A 166 12.39 7.62 -3.70
CA ALA A 166 12.08 6.89 -4.93
C ALA A 166 13.33 6.58 -5.77
N ARG A 167 14.31 7.50 -5.84
CA ARG A 167 15.57 7.27 -6.55
C ARG A 167 16.40 6.15 -5.91
N TYR A 168 16.47 6.11 -4.58
CA TYR A 168 17.16 5.04 -3.86
C TYR A 168 16.46 3.69 -4.03
N LEU A 169 15.12 3.67 -3.97
CA LEU A 169 14.35 2.46 -4.24
C LEU A 169 14.60 1.91 -5.65
N GLU A 170 14.59 2.79 -6.66
CA GLU A 170 14.84 2.39 -8.05
C GLU A 170 16.27 1.87 -8.23
N ALA A 171 17.27 2.55 -7.67
CA ALA A 171 18.65 2.07 -7.70
C ALA A 171 18.80 0.69 -7.04
N ALA A 172 18.16 0.46 -5.89
CA ALA A 172 18.20 -0.84 -5.22
C ALA A 172 17.49 -1.94 -6.02
N LYS A 173 16.38 -1.64 -6.71
CA LYS A 173 15.67 -2.56 -7.62
C LYS A 173 16.48 -2.92 -8.87
N GLN A 174 17.37 -2.06 -9.32
CA GLN A 174 18.30 -2.36 -10.40
C GLN A 174 19.40 -3.31 -9.92
N LEU A 175 20.00 -3.00 -8.76
CA LEU A 175 21.02 -3.85 -8.13
C LEU A 175 20.47 -5.25 -7.78
N SER A 176 19.21 -5.35 -7.37
CA SER A 176 18.57 -6.63 -7.04
C SER A 176 18.47 -7.60 -8.22
N ARG A 177 18.64 -7.14 -9.47
CA ARG A 177 18.67 -8.02 -10.66
C ARG A 177 20.00 -8.76 -10.81
N LEU A 178 21.06 -8.24 -10.20
CA LEU A 178 22.42 -8.78 -10.23
C LEU A 178 22.86 -9.38 -8.89
N CYS A 179 22.05 -9.18 -7.84
CA CYS A 179 22.28 -9.70 -6.49
C CYS A 179 21.42 -10.96 -6.27
N SER A 180 22.06 -12.06 -5.88
CA SER A 180 21.41 -13.31 -5.47
C SER A 180 21.46 -13.54 -3.96
N ASP A 181 21.84 -12.53 -3.17
CA ASP A 181 21.80 -12.58 -1.71
C ASP A 181 20.35 -12.38 -1.23
N ASP A 182 19.71 -13.47 -0.81
CA ASP A 182 18.31 -13.45 -0.39
C ASP A 182 18.03 -12.53 0.81
N GLU A 183 19.00 -12.33 1.70
CA GLU A 183 18.84 -11.46 2.86
C GLU A 183 18.80 -9.99 2.41
N LEU A 184 19.67 -9.60 1.48
CA LEU A 184 19.63 -8.25 0.88
C LEU A 184 18.36 -8.02 0.05
N LEU A 185 17.87 -9.04 -0.67
CA LEU A 185 16.60 -8.96 -1.40
C LEU A 185 15.40 -8.78 -0.44
N MET A 186 15.43 -9.46 0.71
CA MET A 186 14.43 -9.27 1.75
C MET A 186 14.49 -7.89 2.40
N GLN A 187 15.69 -7.40 2.64
CA GLN A 187 15.94 -6.05 3.12
C GLN A 187 15.43 -4.98 2.14
N LEU A 188 15.61 -5.16 0.83
CA LEU A 188 15.00 -4.31 -0.19
C LEU A 188 13.48 -4.36 -0.11
N ALA A 189 12.87 -5.54 -0.03
CA ALA A 189 11.42 -5.68 0.03
C ALA A 189 10.82 -5.00 1.29
N GLN A 190 11.52 -5.04 2.43
CA GLN A 190 11.11 -4.32 3.65
C GLN A 190 11.16 -2.79 3.48
N ARG A 191 12.16 -2.27 2.77
CA ARG A 191 12.28 -0.83 2.51
C ARG A 191 11.31 -0.35 1.42
N GLU A 192 11.04 -1.20 0.43
CA GLU A 192 9.95 -0.99 -0.53
C GLU A 192 8.61 -0.89 0.22
N LEU A 193 8.36 -1.80 1.17
CA LEU A 193 7.17 -1.74 2.02
C LEU A 193 7.12 -0.44 2.82
N ALA A 194 8.22 -0.03 3.46
CA ALA A 194 8.26 1.21 4.24
C ALA A 194 7.99 2.44 3.36
N PHE A 195 8.62 2.52 2.19
CA PHE A 195 8.36 3.56 1.20
C PHE A 195 6.89 3.61 0.77
N GLU A 196 6.30 2.45 0.45
CA GLU A 196 4.90 2.38 0.03
C GLU A 196 3.93 2.66 1.19
N SER A 197 4.34 2.39 2.43
CA SER A 197 3.55 2.74 3.62
C SER A 197 3.51 4.25 3.86
N TYR A 198 4.58 4.97 3.52
CA TYR A 198 4.65 6.43 3.66
C TYR A 198 4.02 7.18 2.49
N TRP A 199 4.27 6.73 1.25
CA TRP A 199 3.93 7.50 0.04
C TRP A 199 3.26 6.67 -1.06
N GLY A 200 3.04 5.38 -0.82
CA GLY A 200 2.49 4.46 -1.78
C GLY A 200 1.00 4.20 -1.59
N THR A 201 0.57 3.05 -2.09
CA THR A 201 -0.84 2.64 -2.02
C THR A 201 -1.05 1.55 -0.98
N GLU A 202 -2.22 1.54 -0.35
CA GLU A 202 -2.61 0.46 0.59
C GLU A 202 -2.60 -0.92 -0.08
N ILE A 203 -2.99 -1.01 -1.35
CA ILE A 203 -2.93 -2.28 -2.12
C ILE A 203 -1.49 -2.73 -2.32
N ARG A 204 -0.59 -1.83 -2.72
CA ARG A 204 0.82 -2.18 -2.92
C ARG A 204 1.50 -2.55 -1.61
N THR A 205 1.24 -1.79 -0.54
CA THR A 205 1.68 -2.10 0.83
C THR A 205 1.19 -3.48 1.24
N TYR A 206 -0.08 -3.82 1.00
CA TYR A 206 -0.62 -5.15 1.25
C TYR A 206 0.09 -6.24 0.44
N GLU A 207 0.30 -6.05 -0.87
CA GLU A 207 0.97 -7.03 -1.73
C GLU A 207 2.42 -7.30 -1.28
N LEU A 208 3.15 -6.24 -0.92
CA LEU A 208 4.51 -6.33 -0.42
C LEU A 208 4.55 -7.03 0.94
N GLN A 209 3.63 -6.67 1.84
CA GLN A 209 3.49 -7.31 3.14
C GLN A 209 3.16 -8.81 3.00
N ARG A 210 2.27 -9.17 2.07
CA ARG A 210 1.94 -10.56 1.74
C ARG A 210 3.16 -11.32 1.24
N ARG A 211 3.93 -10.73 0.32
CA ARG A 211 5.16 -11.34 -0.22
C ARG A 211 6.18 -11.59 0.88
N LEU A 212 6.43 -10.59 1.73
CA LEU A 212 7.33 -10.70 2.88
C LEU A 212 6.87 -11.77 3.87
N PHE A 213 5.56 -11.83 4.16
CA PHE A 213 4.99 -12.83 5.06
C PHE A 213 5.11 -14.25 4.51
N ILE A 214 4.76 -14.49 3.23
CA ILE A 214 4.91 -15.80 2.58
C ILE A 214 6.37 -16.25 2.57
N HIS A 215 7.29 -15.34 2.25
CA HIS A 215 8.72 -15.65 2.25
C HIS A 215 9.21 -16.04 3.64
N ARG A 216 8.84 -15.30 4.69
CA ARG A 216 9.19 -15.65 6.07
C ARG A 216 8.58 -17.00 6.46
N LEU A 217 7.30 -17.20 6.20
CA LEU A 217 6.59 -18.46 6.48
C LEU A 217 7.28 -19.68 5.84
N ALA A 218 7.83 -19.53 4.63
CA ALA A 218 8.54 -20.62 3.95
C ALA A 218 9.93 -20.93 4.52
N ARG A 219 10.55 -19.99 5.24
CA ARG A 219 11.93 -20.14 5.77
C ARG A 219 11.99 -20.47 7.24
N THR A 220 10.98 -20.10 8.00
CA THR A 220 10.95 -20.32 9.44
C THR A 220 10.62 -21.78 9.73
N GLU A 221 11.64 -22.58 10.04
CA GLU A 221 11.45 -23.89 10.70
C GLU A 221 10.82 -23.71 12.09
N ASP A 222 11.09 -22.57 12.73
CA ASP A 222 10.58 -22.21 14.05
C ASP A 222 9.71 -20.95 14.01
N THR A 223 8.60 -20.99 14.76
CA THR A 223 7.76 -19.82 15.03
C THR A 223 8.47 -18.90 16.02
N ASP A 224 9.19 -17.90 15.49
CA ASP A 224 9.99 -16.93 16.23
C ASP A 224 9.33 -15.53 16.29
N GLU A 225 10.05 -14.57 16.87
CA GLU A 225 9.56 -13.19 17.00
C GLU A 225 9.36 -12.49 15.65
N GLN A 226 10.26 -12.74 14.68
CA GLN A 226 10.18 -12.14 13.35
C GLN A 226 8.99 -12.67 12.56
N PHE A 227 8.66 -13.96 12.69
CA PHE A 227 7.43 -14.52 12.16
C PHE A 227 6.21 -13.82 12.76
N ALA A 228 6.17 -13.71 14.09
CA ALA A 228 5.03 -13.15 14.81
C ALA A 228 4.77 -11.68 14.44
N GLU A 229 5.83 -10.87 14.36
CA GLU A 229 5.79 -9.50 13.85
C GLU A 229 5.25 -9.43 12.41
N SER A 230 5.74 -10.31 11.52
CA SER A 230 5.33 -10.34 10.12
C SER A 230 3.85 -10.71 9.95
N ALA A 231 3.38 -11.69 10.74
CA ALA A 231 1.99 -12.10 10.79
C ALA A 231 1.09 -10.96 11.26
N PHE A 232 1.48 -10.26 12.32
CA PHE A 232 0.75 -9.09 12.82
C PHE A 232 0.64 -8.00 11.75
N ARG A 233 1.76 -7.58 11.16
CA ARG A 233 1.77 -6.56 10.11
C ARG A 233 0.93 -6.98 8.90
N HIS A 234 0.92 -8.26 8.54
CA HIS A 234 0.08 -8.77 7.45
C HIS A 234 -1.42 -8.74 7.78
N ALA A 235 -1.80 -9.12 9.00
CA ALA A 235 -3.17 -9.01 9.48
C ALA A 235 -3.65 -7.54 9.48
N THR A 236 -2.84 -6.61 10.01
CA THR A 236 -3.17 -5.18 10.00
C THR A 236 -3.27 -4.61 8.57
N ALA A 237 -2.39 -5.03 7.65
CA ALA A 237 -2.50 -4.60 6.25
C ALA A 237 -3.79 -5.11 5.59
N LEU A 238 -4.20 -6.35 5.88
CA LEU A 238 -5.49 -6.90 5.44
C LEU A 238 -6.67 -6.11 6.04
N HIS A 239 -6.58 -5.74 7.32
CA HIS A 239 -7.60 -4.95 8.00
C HIS A 239 -7.77 -3.56 7.37
N SER A 240 -6.67 -2.85 7.13
CA SER A 240 -6.66 -1.55 6.44
C SER A 240 -7.23 -1.65 5.02
N ALA A 241 -6.87 -2.70 4.27
CA ALA A 241 -7.40 -2.98 2.94
C ALA A 241 -8.83 -3.58 2.95
N HIS A 242 -9.59 -3.41 4.03
CA HIS A 242 -10.97 -3.90 4.17
C HIS A 242 -11.15 -5.40 3.88
N ARG A 243 -10.15 -6.24 4.13
CA ARG A 243 -10.24 -7.72 4.05
C ARG A 243 -10.30 -8.32 5.45
N CYS A 244 -11.20 -7.79 6.26
CA CYS A 244 -11.34 -8.07 7.70
C CYS A 244 -11.46 -9.56 8.03
N LYS A 245 -12.25 -10.32 7.27
CA LYS A 245 -12.40 -11.78 7.49
C LYS A 245 -11.09 -12.54 7.24
N GLU A 246 -10.26 -12.06 6.32
CA GLU A 246 -8.96 -12.66 6.05
C GLU A 246 -7.92 -12.25 7.09
N ALA A 247 -7.94 -10.98 7.51
CA ALA A 247 -7.13 -10.51 8.63
C ALA A 247 -7.33 -11.39 9.88
N ILE A 248 -8.58 -11.66 10.26
CA ILE A 248 -8.93 -12.55 11.38
C ILE A 248 -8.39 -13.98 11.16
N ARG A 249 -8.55 -14.55 9.95
CA ARG A 249 -8.07 -15.91 9.64
C ARG A 249 -6.55 -16.02 9.76
N VAL A 250 -5.82 -15.05 9.21
CA VAL A 250 -4.36 -14.98 9.31
C VAL A 250 -3.95 -14.85 10.77
N ALA A 251 -4.59 -13.94 11.51
CA ALA A 251 -4.26 -13.69 12.91
C ALA A 251 -4.49 -14.94 13.79
N TYR A 252 -5.62 -15.64 13.65
CA TYR A 252 -5.85 -16.88 14.38
C TYR A 252 -4.87 -18.00 13.99
N SER A 253 -4.51 -18.10 12.72
CA SER A 253 -3.52 -19.10 12.26
C SER A 253 -2.17 -18.84 12.90
N ALA A 254 -1.71 -17.58 12.92
CA ALA A 254 -0.48 -17.18 13.58
C ALA A 254 -0.52 -17.44 15.10
N LEU A 255 -1.64 -17.14 15.78
CA LEU A 255 -1.86 -17.47 17.19
C LEU A 255 -1.73 -18.97 17.47
N GLY A 256 -2.25 -19.82 16.57
CA GLY A 256 -2.10 -21.27 16.65
C GLY A 256 -0.64 -21.71 16.57
N MET A 257 0.11 -21.18 15.61
CA MET A 257 1.54 -21.49 15.42
C MET A 257 2.39 -21.02 16.59
N MET A 258 2.06 -19.86 17.17
CA MET A 258 2.78 -19.33 18.32
C MET A 258 2.49 -20.08 19.62
N ARG A 259 1.48 -20.96 19.70
CA ARG A 259 1.02 -21.56 20.97
C ARG A 259 2.16 -22.32 21.69
N GLY A 260 2.37 -22.02 22.97
CA GLY A 260 3.37 -22.70 23.81
C GLY A 260 4.82 -22.25 23.60
N LYS A 261 5.10 -21.38 22.62
CA LYS A 261 6.44 -20.81 22.38
C LYS A 261 6.73 -19.66 23.38
N PRO A 262 7.79 -19.73 24.21
CA PRO A 262 8.13 -18.65 25.13
C PRO A 262 8.56 -17.38 24.37
N GLY A 263 8.39 -16.21 24.99
CA GLY A 263 8.86 -14.92 24.43
C GLY A 263 7.96 -14.27 23.37
N LEU A 264 6.85 -14.92 22.96
CA LEU A 264 5.96 -14.39 21.91
C LEU A 264 4.70 -13.68 22.45
N ASP A 265 4.59 -13.48 23.76
CA ASP A 265 3.36 -12.96 24.38
C ASP A 265 3.00 -11.54 23.91
N TYR A 266 4.01 -10.71 23.64
CA TYR A 266 3.80 -9.38 23.05
C TYR A 266 3.02 -9.47 21.74
N TRP A 267 3.49 -10.27 20.78
CA TRP A 267 2.88 -10.38 19.46
C TRP A 267 1.56 -11.14 19.47
N ARG A 268 1.40 -12.14 20.35
CA ARG A 268 0.10 -12.77 20.59
C ARG A 268 -0.93 -11.74 21.04
N ASN A 269 -0.57 -10.88 21.99
CA ASN A 269 -1.45 -9.83 22.48
C ASN A 269 -1.76 -8.79 21.40
N GLN A 270 -0.76 -8.38 20.59
CA GLN A 270 -1.00 -7.48 19.45
C GLN A 270 -2.03 -8.05 18.45
N LEU A 271 -1.87 -9.33 18.08
CA LEU A 271 -2.84 -10.02 17.20
C LEU A 271 -4.23 -10.13 17.83
N LEU A 272 -4.32 -10.36 19.15
CA LEU A 272 -5.61 -10.39 19.84
C LEU A 272 -6.28 -9.01 19.90
N VAL A 273 -5.51 -7.92 20.01
CA VAL A 273 -6.04 -6.55 19.89
C VAL A 273 -6.58 -6.32 18.48
N ASP A 274 -5.83 -6.67 17.44
CA ASP A 274 -6.24 -6.50 16.04
C ASP A 274 -7.53 -7.30 15.75
N ILE A 275 -7.59 -8.58 16.17
CA ILE A 275 -8.82 -9.40 16.08
C ILE A 275 -9.99 -8.72 16.80
N GLY A 276 -9.78 -8.26 18.03
CA GLY A 276 -10.83 -7.62 18.83
C GLY A 276 -11.37 -6.36 18.15
N MET A 277 -10.48 -5.54 17.60
CA MET A 277 -10.86 -4.35 16.83
C MET A 277 -11.62 -4.70 15.56
N VAL A 278 -11.16 -5.68 14.77
CA VAL A 278 -11.88 -6.13 13.58
C VAL A 278 -13.26 -6.67 13.96
N GLU A 279 -13.38 -7.45 15.03
CA GLU A 279 -14.67 -7.95 15.53
C GLU A 279 -15.62 -6.79 15.89
N VAL A 280 -15.13 -5.75 16.58
CA VAL A 280 -15.90 -4.52 16.87
C VAL A 280 -16.31 -3.79 15.60
N GLU A 281 -15.42 -3.59 14.65
CA GLU A 281 -15.72 -2.86 13.42
C GLU A 281 -16.61 -3.64 12.44
N MET A 282 -16.70 -4.97 12.59
CA MET A 282 -17.49 -5.86 11.72
C MET A 282 -18.86 -6.23 12.28
N GLY A 283 -19.31 -5.60 13.37
CA GLY A 283 -20.65 -5.85 13.92
C GLY A 283 -20.68 -6.94 15.00
N SER A 284 -19.56 -7.25 15.66
CA SER A 284 -19.47 -8.21 16.77
C SER A 284 -18.96 -7.55 18.06
N LEU A 285 -19.55 -6.40 18.42
CA LEU A 285 -19.12 -5.55 19.55
C LEU A 285 -18.83 -6.32 20.83
N HIS A 286 -19.77 -7.12 21.34
CA HIS A 286 -19.60 -7.81 22.63
C HIS A 286 -18.36 -8.72 22.64
N ARG A 287 -18.24 -9.59 21.64
CA ARG A 287 -17.12 -10.52 21.50
C ARG A 287 -15.78 -9.80 21.32
N GLY A 288 -15.75 -8.77 20.46
CA GLY A 288 -14.55 -7.97 20.25
C GLY A 288 -14.15 -7.21 21.51
N PHE A 289 -15.12 -6.59 22.20
CA PHE A 289 -14.87 -5.82 23.41
C PHE A 289 -14.39 -6.68 24.58
N GLU A 290 -14.99 -7.85 24.80
CA GLU A 290 -14.53 -8.84 25.79
C GLU A 290 -13.05 -9.22 25.55
N ARG A 291 -12.70 -9.50 24.28
CA ARG A 291 -11.32 -9.81 23.90
C ARG A 291 -10.37 -8.66 24.20
N LEU A 292 -10.76 -7.43 23.84
CA LEU A 292 -9.94 -6.24 24.09
C LEU A 292 -9.70 -6.01 25.58
N LEU A 293 -10.74 -6.17 26.42
CA LEU A 293 -10.61 -6.05 27.88
C LEU A 293 -9.67 -7.12 28.45
N LYS A 294 -9.79 -8.38 28.01
CA LYS A 294 -8.91 -9.47 28.45
C LYS A 294 -7.44 -9.23 28.09
N VAL A 295 -7.17 -8.70 26.90
CA VAL A 295 -5.80 -8.40 26.48
C VAL A 295 -5.27 -7.18 27.24
N HIS A 296 -6.10 -6.16 27.44
CA HIS A 296 -5.73 -4.95 28.16
C HIS A 296 -5.28 -5.26 29.60
N THR A 297 -5.97 -6.15 30.31
CA THR A 297 -5.58 -6.57 31.66
C THR A 297 -4.28 -7.38 31.69
N THR A 298 -3.93 -8.04 30.58
CA THR A 298 -2.71 -8.86 30.47
C THR A 298 -1.47 -8.04 30.09
N LEU A 299 -1.63 -6.96 29.32
CA LEU A 299 -0.53 -6.09 28.86
C LEU A 299 -0.07 -5.04 29.87
N TYR A 300 -0.76 -4.91 31.00
CA TYR A 300 -0.44 -3.94 32.03
C TYR A 300 0.87 -4.33 32.76
N PRO A 301 1.87 -3.43 32.92
CA PRO A 301 1.92 -2.02 32.50
C PRO A 301 2.66 -1.74 31.18
N ASN A 302 3.35 -2.72 30.59
CA ASN A 302 4.43 -2.48 29.61
C ASN A 302 3.96 -2.08 28.19
N ASN A 303 2.69 -2.27 27.82
CA ASN A 303 2.19 -1.92 26.48
C ASN A 303 0.72 -1.48 26.47
N LEU A 304 0.42 -0.48 27.31
CA LEU A 304 -0.94 0.02 27.55
C LEU A 304 -1.57 0.67 26.31
N VAL A 305 -0.78 1.41 25.53
CA VAL A 305 -1.33 2.40 24.57
C VAL A 305 -2.21 1.77 23.49
N ILE A 306 -1.75 0.71 22.82
CA ILE A 306 -2.50 0.12 21.69
C ILE A 306 -3.79 -0.53 22.18
N SER A 307 -3.74 -1.31 23.26
CA SER A 307 -4.93 -1.95 23.83
C SER A 307 -5.91 -0.93 24.42
N GLN A 308 -5.41 0.14 25.04
CA GLN A 308 -6.22 1.24 25.56
C GLN A 308 -6.97 1.96 24.44
N VAL A 309 -6.29 2.32 23.35
CA VAL A 309 -6.94 2.92 22.17
C VAL A 309 -8.06 2.02 21.66
N ALA A 310 -7.80 0.72 21.52
CA ALA A 310 -8.80 -0.23 21.05
C ALA A 310 -10.02 -0.33 21.99
N VAL A 311 -9.78 -0.43 23.31
CA VAL A 311 -10.83 -0.43 24.34
C VAL A 311 -11.65 0.85 24.29
N THR A 312 -11.00 2.02 24.19
CA THR A 312 -11.65 3.32 24.09
C THR A 312 -12.53 3.41 22.85
N VAL A 313 -12.05 2.97 21.68
CA VAL A 313 -12.86 2.93 20.46
C VAL A 313 -14.07 1.99 20.62
N ALA A 314 -13.89 0.81 21.23
CA ALA A 314 -15.01 -0.09 21.53
C ALA A 314 -16.04 0.54 22.47
N GLN A 315 -15.61 1.31 23.47
CA GLN A 315 -16.50 2.08 24.35
C GLN A 315 -17.28 3.15 23.59
N MET A 316 -16.66 3.81 22.60
CA MET A 316 -17.35 4.76 21.72
C MET A 316 -18.41 4.07 20.87
N TYR A 317 -18.09 2.94 20.24
CA TYR A 317 -19.08 2.14 19.50
C TYR A 317 -20.24 1.70 20.39
N ALA A 318 -19.94 1.29 21.63
CA ALA A 318 -20.94 0.91 22.63
C ALA A 318 -21.80 2.08 23.12
N GLY A 319 -21.43 3.34 22.81
CA GLY A 319 -22.06 4.54 23.36
C GLY A 319 -21.87 4.67 24.88
N ILE A 320 -20.82 4.06 25.43
CA ILE A 320 -20.40 4.20 26.83
C ILE A 320 -19.58 5.48 27.00
N LEU A 321 -18.71 5.76 26.03
CA LEU A 321 -17.88 6.95 25.97
C LEU A 321 -18.37 7.83 24.81
N ASP A 322 -18.80 9.05 25.11
CA ASP A 322 -19.12 10.04 24.10
C ASP A 322 -17.87 10.84 23.69
N ILE A 323 -18.06 11.80 22.79
CA ILE A 323 -16.96 12.57 22.19
C ILE A 323 -16.34 13.52 23.20
N GLU A 324 -17.16 14.11 24.08
CA GLU A 324 -16.69 14.99 25.15
C GLU A 324 -15.92 14.20 26.21
N GLY A 325 -16.43 13.04 26.63
CA GLY A 325 -15.73 12.12 27.52
C GLY A 325 -14.42 11.63 26.93
N LEU A 326 -14.37 11.39 25.61
CA LEU A 326 -13.12 11.08 24.92
C LEU A 326 -12.12 12.24 25.04
N ALA A 327 -12.54 13.48 24.76
CA ALA A 327 -11.65 14.65 24.78
C ALA A 327 -11.04 14.92 26.16
N HIS A 328 -11.76 14.58 27.24
CA HIS A 328 -11.29 14.72 28.62
C HIS A 328 -10.63 13.45 29.18
N SER A 329 -10.57 12.36 28.41
CA SER A 329 -9.89 11.14 28.82
C SER A 329 -8.37 11.35 28.81
N PRO A 330 -7.60 10.84 29.78
CA PRO A 330 -6.13 10.78 29.68
C PRO A 330 -5.66 10.05 28.41
N SER A 331 -6.51 9.18 27.85
CA SER A 331 -6.27 8.46 26.58
C SER A 331 -6.33 9.37 25.35
N ALA A 332 -6.91 10.59 25.45
CA ALA A 332 -7.05 11.54 24.34
C ALA A 332 -5.69 11.95 23.72
N LEU A 333 -4.59 11.70 24.42
CA LEU A 333 -3.22 11.86 23.94
C LEU A 333 -2.81 10.78 22.92
N ASN A 334 -3.71 10.39 22.02
CA ASN A 334 -3.41 9.47 20.92
C ASN A 334 -4.03 9.92 19.59
N ARG A 335 -3.19 10.03 18.56
CA ARG A 335 -3.58 10.44 17.20
C ARG A 335 -4.69 9.58 16.60
N ASN A 336 -4.67 8.27 16.84
CA ASN A 336 -5.71 7.39 16.33
C ASN A 336 -7.07 7.68 16.97
N LEU A 337 -7.10 7.99 18.27
CA LEU A 337 -8.33 8.37 18.96
C LEU A 337 -8.88 9.70 18.44
N SER A 338 -8.01 10.66 18.13
CA SER A 338 -8.40 11.90 17.46
C SER A 338 -9.12 11.64 16.12
N PHE A 339 -8.63 10.71 15.30
CA PHE A 339 -9.32 10.31 14.06
C PHE A 339 -10.69 9.68 14.33
N TYR A 340 -10.83 8.84 15.37
CA TYR A 340 -12.13 8.27 15.73
C TYR A 340 -13.08 9.34 16.28
N GLY A 341 -12.63 10.25 17.15
CA GLY A 341 -13.42 11.38 17.65
C GLY A 341 -14.06 12.17 16.50
N LEU A 342 -13.26 12.52 15.49
CA LEU A 342 -13.72 13.20 14.27
C LEU A 342 -14.69 12.36 13.43
N ARG A 343 -14.50 11.04 13.34
CA ARG A 343 -15.42 10.12 12.64
C ARG A 343 -16.77 10.02 13.35
N PHE A 344 -16.76 9.86 14.66
CA PHE A 344 -17.98 9.76 15.46
C PHE A 344 -18.75 11.09 15.47
N ALA A 345 -18.07 12.24 15.56
CA ALA A 345 -18.72 13.57 15.54
C ALA A 345 -19.61 13.77 14.30
N ARG A 346 -19.15 13.30 13.14
CA ARG A 346 -19.89 13.37 11.88
C ARG A 346 -21.19 12.54 11.86
N LEU A 347 -21.37 11.58 12.76
CA LEU A 347 -22.61 10.81 12.83
C LEU A 347 -23.78 11.60 13.42
N TYR A 348 -23.51 12.67 14.18
CA TYR A 348 -24.52 13.39 14.95
C TYR A 348 -25.16 14.55 14.17
N ASP A 349 -24.51 15.03 13.10
CA ASP A 349 -24.90 16.23 12.34
C ASP A 349 -25.12 17.48 13.23
N ASP A 350 -24.34 17.60 14.30
CA ASP A 350 -24.43 18.70 15.25
C ASP A 350 -23.21 19.62 15.09
N ALA A 351 -23.46 20.88 14.68
CA ALA A 351 -22.39 21.85 14.46
C ALA A 351 -21.61 22.18 15.74
N GLY A 352 -22.27 22.26 16.89
CA GLY A 352 -21.62 22.55 18.17
C GLY A 352 -20.65 21.44 18.55
N LEU A 353 -21.10 20.19 18.46
CA LEU A 353 -20.30 19.00 18.70
C LEU A 353 -19.15 18.88 17.71
N MET A 354 -19.39 19.12 16.42
CA MET A 354 -18.35 19.08 15.39
C MET A 354 -17.29 20.17 15.59
N ARG A 355 -17.70 21.39 15.98
CA ARG A 355 -16.77 22.48 16.31
C ARG A 355 -15.91 22.13 17.53
N SER A 356 -16.51 21.58 18.58
CA SER A 356 -15.79 21.11 19.77
C SER A 356 -14.83 19.98 19.43
N ALA A 357 -15.29 18.97 18.67
CA ALA A 357 -14.46 17.86 18.23
C ALA A 357 -13.28 18.32 17.37
N TYR A 358 -13.50 19.25 16.44
CA TYR A 358 -12.42 19.81 15.62
C TYR A 358 -11.39 20.52 16.49
N ARG A 359 -11.83 21.33 17.46
CA ARG A 359 -10.94 22.01 18.42
C ARG A 359 -10.15 21.02 19.28
N TRP A 360 -10.76 19.93 19.72
CA TRP A 360 -10.11 18.96 20.61
C TRP A 360 -9.15 18.01 19.90
N PHE A 361 -9.45 17.65 18.64
CA PHE A 361 -8.77 16.55 17.97
C PHE A 361 -7.91 16.97 16.79
N VAL A 362 -7.94 18.23 16.35
CA VAL A 362 -7.12 18.72 15.22
C VAL A 362 -6.09 19.73 15.70
N GLY A 363 -4.84 19.53 15.31
CA GLY A 363 -3.74 20.43 15.64
C GLY A 363 -2.37 19.89 15.24
N ASN A 364 -1.32 20.62 15.61
CA ASN A 364 0.07 20.27 15.26
C ASN A 364 0.75 19.39 16.33
N GLU A 365 0.07 19.12 17.43
CA GLU A 365 0.61 18.27 18.49
C GLU A 365 0.60 16.81 18.07
N LYS A 366 1.60 16.03 18.53
CA LYS A 366 1.84 14.64 18.10
C LYS A 366 0.60 13.73 18.24
N HIS A 367 -0.25 14.01 19.23
CA HIS A 367 -1.44 13.23 19.54
C HIS A 367 -2.72 13.72 18.86
N LEU A 368 -2.66 14.84 18.16
CA LEU A 368 -3.78 15.37 17.40
C LEU A 368 -3.72 14.87 15.96
N ALA A 369 -4.89 14.83 15.33
CA ALA A 369 -5.00 14.63 13.89
C ALA A 369 -4.43 15.84 13.18
N GLU A 370 -3.61 15.59 12.15
CA GLU A 370 -3.02 16.66 11.35
C GLU A 370 -4.13 17.39 10.58
N PRO A 371 -4.08 18.73 10.42
CA PRO A 371 -5.12 19.50 9.75
C PRO A 371 -5.39 19.08 8.30
N ASP A 372 -4.37 18.55 7.62
CA ASP A 372 -4.40 18.08 6.23
C ASP A 372 -4.75 16.59 6.10
N SER A 373 -4.95 15.87 7.21
CA SER A 373 -5.43 14.49 7.14
C SER A 373 -6.87 14.43 6.59
N THR A 374 -7.19 13.36 5.85
CA THR A 374 -8.53 13.15 5.26
C THR A 374 -9.65 13.28 6.31
N ALA A 375 -9.44 12.78 7.53
CA ALA A 375 -10.45 12.86 8.60
C ALA A 375 -10.66 14.30 9.09
N SER A 376 -9.59 15.08 9.27
CA SER A 376 -9.67 16.49 9.66
C SER A 376 -10.33 17.32 8.57
N ILE A 377 -9.90 17.15 7.31
CA ILE A 377 -10.48 17.86 6.16
C ILE A 377 -11.98 17.58 6.06
N VAL A 378 -12.40 16.31 6.01
CA VAL A 378 -13.84 16.00 5.85
C VAL A 378 -14.68 16.52 7.02
N SER A 379 -14.17 16.47 8.27
CA SER A 379 -14.88 17.06 9.41
C SER A 379 -15.01 18.57 9.32
N ARG A 380 -13.97 19.28 8.88
CA ARG A 380 -14.03 20.72 8.61
C ARG A 380 -15.03 21.05 7.50
N LEU A 381 -14.97 20.33 6.38
CA LEU A 381 -15.87 20.56 5.24
C LEU A 381 -17.35 20.31 5.63
N ALA A 382 -17.60 19.33 6.50
CA ALA A 382 -18.93 19.10 7.02
C ALA A 382 -19.39 20.23 7.96
N LEU A 383 -18.50 20.81 8.77
CA LEU A 383 -18.80 22.02 9.56
C LEU A 383 -19.07 23.23 8.64
N ASP A 384 -18.23 23.45 7.63
CA ASP A 384 -18.41 24.49 6.62
C ASP A 384 -19.78 24.36 5.93
N ALA A 385 -20.20 23.14 5.59
CA ALA A 385 -21.50 22.87 4.99
C ALA A 385 -22.68 23.24 5.92
N ILE A 386 -22.60 22.89 7.22
CA ILE A 386 -23.63 23.25 8.20
C ILE A 386 -23.71 24.78 8.40
N GLU A 387 -22.56 25.46 8.33
CA GLU A 387 -22.44 26.91 8.48
C GLU A 387 -22.79 27.69 7.19
N GLY A 388 -23.34 27.02 6.16
CA GLY A 388 -23.81 27.66 4.92
C GLY A 388 -22.75 27.83 3.83
N ASN A 389 -21.55 27.28 4.00
CA ASN A 389 -20.43 27.38 3.05
C ASN A 389 -20.33 26.16 2.11
N LEU A 390 -21.47 25.58 1.70
CA LEU A 390 -21.52 24.33 0.95
C LEU A 390 -20.69 24.34 -0.35
N SER A 391 -20.78 25.42 -1.14
CA SER A 391 -20.07 25.51 -2.43
C SER A 391 -18.54 25.41 -2.25
N LYS A 392 -18.00 26.10 -1.24
CA LYS A 392 -16.58 26.01 -0.86
C LYS A 392 -16.25 24.59 -0.40
N ALA A 393 -17.08 24.03 0.47
CA ALA A 393 -16.86 22.70 1.02
C ALA A 393 -16.80 21.62 -0.08
N LEU A 394 -17.72 21.67 -1.06
CA LEU A 394 -17.75 20.73 -2.18
C LEU A 394 -16.54 20.88 -3.10
N LYS A 395 -16.11 22.12 -3.38
CA LYS A 395 -14.91 22.35 -4.19
C LYS A 395 -13.67 21.76 -3.54
N GLU A 396 -13.47 22.02 -2.25
CA GLU A 396 -12.34 21.47 -1.50
C GLU A 396 -12.43 19.95 -1.33
N PHE A 397 -13.65 19.39 -1.22
CA PHE A 397 -13.85 17.94 -1.22
C PHE A 397 -13.49 17.31 -2.57
N ASP A 398 -13.85 17.95 -3.68
CA ASP A 398 -13.49 17.51 -5.03
C ASP A 398 -11.97 17.59 -5.24
N ASP A 399 -11.32 18.65 -4.76
CA ASP A 399 -9.85 18.77 -4.78
C ASP A 399 -9.18 17.69 -3.92
N LEU A 400 -9.73 17.37 -2.74
CA LEU A 400 -9.28 16.24 -1.92
C LEU A 400 -9.45 14.91 -2.68
N ASN A 401 -10.61 14.69 -3.30
CA ASN A 401 -10.89 13.46 -4.03
C ASN A 401 -9.95 13.30 -5.23
N LYS A 402 -9.69 14.37 -5.99
CA LYS A 402 -8.68 14.41 -7.07
C LYS A 402 -7.26 14.23 -6.56
N HIS A 403 -6.93 14.74 -5.39
CA HIS A 403 -5.62 14.53 -4.79
C HIS A 403 -5.43 13.07 -4.41
N GLU A 404 -6.42 12.47 -3.76
CA GLU A 404 -6.47 11.05 -3.37
C GLU A 404 -6.50 10.12 -4.60
N GLU A 405 -7.18 10.54 -5.69
CA GLU A 405 -7.12 9.91 -7.02
C GLU A 405 -5.70 9.87 -7.57
N ARG A 406 -5.03 11.03 -7.58
CA ARG A 406 -3.66 11.18 -8.13
C ARG A 406 -2.61 10.46 -7.27
N GLN A 407 -2.84 10.36 -5.96
CA GLN A 407 -1.97 9.63 -5.03
C GLN A 407 -2.09 8.09 -5.14
N LEU A 408 -2.89 7.57 -6.10
CA LEU A 408 -3.10 6.17 -6.50
C LEU A 408 -4.13 5.35 -5.68
N VAL A 409 -5.01 4.66 -6.42
CA VAL A 409 -5.77 3.42 -6.11
C VAL A 409 -6.86 3.47 -5.04
N ARG A 410 -6.96 4.49 -4.16
CA ARG A 410 -8.12 4.57 -3.23
C ARG A 410 -9.47 4.52 -3.96
N GLN A 411 -9.56 5.05 -5.18
CA GLN A 411 -10.76 4.92 -6.02
C GLN A 411 -10.97 3.56 -6.68
N GLN A 412 -9.91 2.75 -6.89
CA GLN A 412 -10.11 1.37 -7.34
C GLN A 412 -10.59 0.46 -6.22
N HIS A 413 -10.46 0.89 -4.97
CA HIS A 413 -10.99 0.15 -3.84
C HIS A 413 -12.48 0.48 -3.67
N PRO A 414 -13.39 -0.46 -3.95
CA PRO A 414 -14.83 -0.18 -4.05
C PRO A 414 -15.45 0.32 -2.74
N VAL A 415 -14.86 -0.06 -1.58
CA VAL A 415 -15.32 0.44 -0.28
C VAL A 415 -15.03 1.93 -0.09
N PHE A 416 -13.85 2.42 -0.52
CA PHE A 416 -13.52 3.83 -0.35
C PHE A 416 -14.37 4.67 -1.28
N HIS A 417 -14.55 4.24 -2.53
CA HIS A 417 -15.46 4.92 -3.46
C HIS A 417 -16.85 5.15 -2.84
N ALA A 418 -17.47 4.09 -2.29
CA ALA A 418 -18.76 4.20 -1.60
C ALA A 418 -18.73 5.17 -0.41
N ILE A 419 -17.64 5.20 0.38
CA ILE A 419 -17.47 6.12 1.51
C ILE A 419 -17.35 7.58 1.04
N TYR A 420 -16.63 7.86 -0.06
CA TYR A 420 -16.52 9.22 -0.61
C TYR A 420 -17.86 9.69 -1.21
N THR A 421 -18.62 8.79 -1.84
CA THR A 421 -19.99 9.08 -2.29
C THR A 421 -20.91 9.37 -1.09
N ASP A 422 -20.78 8.63 0.01
CA ASP A 422 -21.49 8.92 1.27
C ASP A 422 -21.13 10.28 1.87
N TYR A 423 -19.85 10.68 1.82
CA TYR A 423 -19.43 12.00 2.27
C TYR A 423 -20.00 13.10 1.37
N THR A 424 -20.06 12.88 0.06
CA THR A 424 -20.73 13.80 -0.87
C THR A 424 -22.21 13.97 -0.52
N ALA A 425 -22.91 12.86 -0.28
CA ALA A 425 -24.31 12.86 0.15
C ALA A 425 -24.50 13.61 1.48
N MET A 426 -23.61 13.37 2.46
CA MET A 426 -23.60 14.06 3.74
C MET A 426 -23.40 15.57 3.56
N LEU A 427 -22.44 16.01 2.76
CA LEU A 427 -22.18 17.45 2.53
C LEU A 427 -23.39 18.14 1.91
N TYR A 428 -23.97 17.58 0.84
CA TYR A 428 -25.20 18.13 0.24
C TYR A 428 -26.35 18.19 1.26
N ARG A 429 -26.52 17.14 2.06
CA ARG A 429 -27.57 17.06 3.08
C ARG A 429 -27.40 18.13 4.15
N LEU A 430 -26.18 18.32 4.67
CA LEU A 430 -25.86 19.31 5.69
C LEU A 430 -26.01 20.74 5.16
N GLY A 431 -25.70 20.97 3.88
CA GLY A 431 -25.88 22.27 3.22
C GLY A 431 -27.30 22.53 2.68
N GLY A 432 -28.26 21.64 2.92
CA GLY A 432 -29.68 21.84 2.56
C GLY A 432 -30.08 21.44 1.13
N GLU A 433 -29.15 20.93 0.31
CA GLU A 433 -29.37 20.51 -1.08
C GLU A 433 -29.99 19.10 -1.17
N LYS A 434 -31.24 18.95 -0.68
CA LYS A 434 -31.90 17.65 -0.49
C LYS A 434 -31.93 16.76 -1.75
N SER A 435 -32.19 17.33 -2.92
CA SER A 435 -32.29 16.56 -4.17
C SER A 435 -30.95 15.93 -4.55
N LYS A 436 -29.86 16.70 -4.51
CA LYS A 436 -28.50 16.22 -4.81
C LYS A 436 -28.02 15.24 -3.75
N ALA A 437 -28.37 15.51 -2.48
CA ALA A 437 -28.07 14.60 -1.39
C ALA A 437 -28.73 13.22 -1.59
N LEU A 438 -29.98 13.20 -2.04
CA LEU A 438 -30.73 11.97 -2.32
C LEU A 438 -30.10 11.19 -3.49
N GLU A 439 -29.77 11.86 -4.59
CA GLU A 439 -29.08 11.26 -5.73
C GLU A 439 -27.75 10.61 -5.31
N ALA A 440 -26.90 11.33 -4.58
CA ALA A 440 -25.65 10.79 -4.07
C ALA A 440 -25.87 9.64 -3.08
N THR A 441 -26.95 9.67 -2.30
CA THR A 441 -27.31 8.57 -1.36
C THR A 441 -27.74 7.32 -2.12
N GLU A 442 -28.52 7.45 -3.19
CA GLU A 442 -28.90 6.34 -4.07
C GLU A 442 -27.67 5.71 -4.72
N GLN A 443 -26.77 6.56 -5.22
CA GLN A 443 -25.50 6.12 -5.79
C GLN A 443 -24.67 5.34 -4.77
N ALA A 444 -24.43 5.90 -3.58
CA ALA A 444 -23.66 5.24 -2.52
C ALA A 444 -24.28 3.90 -2.13
N PHE A 445 -25.62 3.83 -2.00
CA PHE A 445 -26.34 2.59 -1.71
C PHE A 445 -26.13 1.52 -2.79
N GLY A 446 -26.17 1.92 -4.07
CA GLY A 446 -25.85 1.05 -5.20
C GLY A 446 -24.41 0.53 -5.14
N GLU A 447 -23.46 1.42 -4.86
CA GLU A 447 -22.03 1.10 -4.73
C GLU A 447 -21.77 0.11 -3.59
N TYR A 448 -22.36 0.31 -2.40
CA TYR A 448 -22.23 -0.64 -1.29
C TYR A 448 -22.71 -2.04 -1.64
N ARG A 449 -23.78 -2.16 -2.43
CA ARG A 449 -24.30 -3.46 -2.89
C ARG A 449 -23.42 -4.11 -3.97
N ALA A 450 -22.68 -3.29 -4.72
CA ALA A 450 -21.76 -3.75 -5.74
C ALA A 450 -20.37 -4.13 -5.20
N ILE A 451 -20.06 -3.81 -3.92
CA ILE A 451 -18.78 -4.18 -3.30
C ILE A 451 -18.57 -5.70 -3.38
N PRO A 452 -17.47 -6.16 -3.99
CA PRO A 452 -17.13 -7.59 -4.05
C PRO A 452 -17.03 -8.21 -2.66
N LYS A 453 -17.52 -9.44 -2.50
CA LYS A 453 -17.59 -10.16 -1.20
C LYS A 453 -16.24 -10.39 -0.51
N ILE A 454 -15.12 -10.19 -1.22
CA ILE A 454 -13.77 -10.24 -0.64
C ILE A 454 -13.50 -9.06 0.29
N TYR A 455 -14.19 -7.94 0.07
CA TYR A 455 -14.10 -6.76 0.90
C TYR A 455 -15.22 -6.73 1.94
N ASP A 456 -14.90 -6.11 3.06
CA ASP A 456 -15.72 -6.01 4.25
C ASP A 456 -15.97 -4.52 4.56
N VAL A 457 -17.24 -4.16 4.68
CA VAL A 457 -17.66 -2.80 5.01
C VAL A 457 -17.82 -2.69 6.53
N ARG A 458 -17.18 -1.69 7.11
CA ARG A 458 -17.16 -1.45 8.56
C ARG A 458 -18.48 -0.82 9.03
N VAL A 459 -18.81 -1.04 10.31
CA VAL A 459 -20.03 -0.54 10.96
C VAL A 459 -20.24 0.97 10.76
N LEU A 460 -19.19 1.79 10.89
CA LEU A 460 -19.31 3.24 10.72
C LEU A 460 -19.69 3.67 9.30
N ALA A 461 -19.20 2.94 8.28
CA ALA A 461 -19.54 3.24 6.88
C ALA A 461 -21.02 2.91 6.61
N TYR A 462 -21.49 1.74 7.04
CA TYR A 462 -22.91 1.43 6.99
C TYR A 462 -23.78 2.38 7.81
N GLY A 463 -23.29 2.80 8.99
CA GLY A 463 -23.96 3.79 9.82
C GLY A 463 -24.13 5.12 9.11
N MET A 464 -23.10 5.63 8.45
CA MET A 464 -23.15 6.88 7.68
C MET A 464 -24.16 6.79 6.53
N ASN A 465 -24.11 5.72 5.72
CA ASN A 465 -25.07 5.52 4.64
C ASN A 465 -26.52 5.44 5.17
N ALA A 466 -26.74 4.71 6.27
CA ALA A 466 -28.03 4.61 6.90
C ALA A 466 -28.54 5.97 7.44
N ILE A 467 -27.67 6.81 8.00
CA ILE A 467 -28.03 8.18 8.43
C ILE A 467 -28.51 9.01 7.24
N ASN A 468 -27.76 8.99 6.13
CA ASN A 468 -28.15 9.70 4.92
C ASN A 468 -29.53 9.24 4.42
N ILE A 469 -29.76 7.93 4.34
CA ILE A 469 -31.04 7.36 3.93
C ILE A 469 -32.18 7.77 4.89
N LEU A 470 -32.02 7.56 6.20
CA LEU A 470 -33.08 7.81 7.18
C LEU A 470 -33.50 9.28 7.25
N LYS A 471 -32.56 10.21 6.99
CA LYS A 471 -32.82 11.65 6.99
C LYS A 471 -33.37 12.20 5.66
N LEU A 472 -33.13 11.53 4.54
CA LEU A 472 -33.53 12.00 3.20
C LEU A 472 -34.78 11.29 2.66
N VAL A 473 -34.95 10.01 2.96
CA VAL A 473 -36.03 9.19 2.43
C VAL A 473 -37.21 9.15 3.39
N GLN A 474 -38.39 9.56 2.94
CA GLN A 474 -39.61 9.56 3.77
C GLN A 474 -40.11 8.13 4.06
N PRO A 475 -40.70 7.87 5.26
CA PRO A 475 -41.27 6.57 5.61
C PRO A 475 -42.36 6.06 4.66
N ASP A 476 -43.17 6.97 4.15
CA ASP A 476 -44.37 6.73 3.33
C ASP A 476 -44.12 6.88 1.82
N THR A 477 -42.85 6.87 1.41
CA THR A 477 -42.47 6.97 -0.01
C THR A 477 -43.13 5.88 -0.86
N ARG A 478 -43.71 6.28 -2.00
CA ARG A 478 -44.26 5.38 -3.02
C ARG A 478 -43.18 4.81 -3.95
N ASN A 479 -41.99 5.42 -3.98
CA ASN A 479 -40.87 4.94 -4.80
C ASN A 479 -40.34 3.63 -4.20
N SER A 480 -40.39 2.55 -4.99
CA SER A 480 -39.99 1.21 -4.54
C SER A 480 -38.51 1.11 -4.15
N THR A 481 -37.63 1.81 -4.87
CA THR A 481 -36.20 1.90 -4.56
C THR A 481 -35.98 2.58 -3.22
N HIS A 482 -36.62 3.73 -3.00
CA HIS A 482 -36.55 4.46 -1.74
C HIS A 482 -37.08 3.65 -0.57
N LYS A 483 -38.20 2.96 -0.77
CA LYS A 483 -38.78 2.05 0.24
C LYS A 483 -37.79 0.94 0.62
N ALA A 484 -37.10 0.36 -0.37
CA ALA A 484 -36.08 -0.68 -0.13
C ALA A 484 -34.86 -0.11 0.62
N MET A 485 -34.36 1.06 0.21
CA MET A 485 -33.26 1.76 0.89
C MET A 485 -33.60 2.04 2.35
N ARG A 486 -34.77 2.64 2.61
CA ARG A 486 -35.19 2.98 3.97
C ARG A 486 -35.37 1.74 4.83
N SER A 487 -36.03 0.70 4.31
CA SER A 487 -36.18 -0.57 5.04
C SER A 487 -34.82 -1.19 5.38
N TRP A 488 -33.86 -1.14 4.45
CA TRP A 488 -32.49 -1.58 4.72
C TRP A 488 -31.83 -0.75 5.84
N ALA A 489 -31.94 0.58 5.79
CA ALA A 489 -31.32 1.46 6.79
C ALA A 489 -31.91 1.25 8.19
N GLU A 490 -33.24 1.12 8.29
CA GLU A 490 -33.92 0.82 9.55
C GLU A 490 -33.48 -0.53 10.12
N GLN A 491 -33.44 -1.58 9.29
CA GLN A 491 -32.96 -2.91 9.71
C GLN A 491 -31.48 -2.88 10.12
N CYS A 492 -30.65 -2.14 9.40
CA CYS A 492 -29.23 -1.97 9.67
C CYS A 492 -29.00 -1.37 11.06
N ILE A 493 -29.64 -0.23 11.35
CA ILE A 493 -29.50 0.45 12.64
C ILE A 493 -30.10 -0.39 13.78
N ARG A 494 -31.29 -0.98 13.60
CA ARG A 494 -31.91 -1.86 14.62
C ARG A 494 -31.01 -3.05 14.96
N ARG A 495 -30.40 -3.68 13.94
CA ARG A 495 -29.45 -4.79 14.12
C ARG A 495 -28.20 -4.38 14.89
N TYR A 496 -27.67 -3.18 14.67
CA TYR A 496 -26.51 -2.71 15.42
C TYR A 496 -26.88 -2.32 16.85
N LEU A 497 -28.01 -1.63 17.06
CA LEU A 497 -28.52 -1.34 18.40
C LEU A 497 -28.75 -2.62 19.21
N SER A 498 -29.34 -3.66 18.61
CA SER A 498 -29.56 -4.96 19.28
C SER A 498 -28.26 -5.70 19.65
N LYS A 499 -27.14 -5.31 19.02
CA LYS A 499 -25.80 -5.83 19.31
C LYS A 499 -24.99 -4.93 20.25
N GLY A 500 -25.61 -3.89 20.79
CA GLY A 500 -25.01 -2.98 21.77
C GLY A 500 -24.30 -1.77 21.18
N TYR A 501 -24.41 -1.48 19.89
CA TYR A 501 -23.79 -0.29 19.27
C TYR A 501 -24.54 0.99 19.65
N GLY A 502 -24.33 1.46 20.88
CA GLY A 502 -24.97 2.63 21.44
C GLY A 502 -24.66 3.95 20.71
N CYS A 503 -23.61 3.99 19.90
CA CYS A 503 -23.29 5.16 19.06
C CYS A 503 -24.38 5.52 18.03
N PHE A 504 -25.39 4.66 17.82
CA PHE A 504 -26.52 4.93 16.93
C PHE A 504 -27.83 5.26 17.67
N LYS A 505 -27.81 5.37 19.00
CA LYS A 505 -29.04 5.64 19.79
C LYS A 505 -29.74 6.94 19.40
N HIS A 506 -28.98 7.95 18.98
CA HIS A 506 -29.54 9.23 18.52
C HIS A 506 -30.39 9.11 17.25
N LEU A 507 -30.33 7.97 16.53
CA LEU A 507 -31.13 7.71 15.35
C LEU A 507 -32.48 7.04 15.67
N MET A 508 -32.73 6.61 16.91
CA MET A 508 -33.99 5.97 17.30
C MET A 508 -35.26 6.77 16.93
N PRO A 509 -35.30 8.11 17.08
CA PRO A 509 -36.47 8.90 16.66
C PRO A 509 -36.80 8.74 15.17
N LEU A 510 -35.79 8.54 14.31
CA LEU A 510 -35.98 8.38 12.87
C LEU A 510 -36.54 7.00 12.49
N LEU A 511 -36.56 6.04 13.42
CA LEU A 511 -37.05 4.68 13.20
C LEU A 511 -38.56 4.53 13.47
N GLY A 512 -39.24 5.60 13.90
CA GLY A 512 -40.67 5.60 14.24
C GLY A 512 -41.01 5.01 15.62
N ASP A 513 -40.00 4.73 16.46
CA ASP A 513 -40.18 4.15 17.80
C ASP A 513 -40.36 5.24 18.88
N GLU A 514 -41.28 6.19 18.69
CA GLU A 514 -41.49 7.28 19.68
C GLU A 514 -41.96 6.75 21.05
N LYS A 515 -42.58 5.57 21.11
CA LYS A 515 -43.07 4.96 22.36
C LYS A 515 -42.00 4.28 23.21
N SER A 516 -40.79 4.01 22.69
CA SER A 516 -39.71 3.38 23.47
C SER A 516 -38.65 4.35 23.98
N ALA A 517 -38.73 5.63 23.62
CA ALA A 517 -37.77 6.66 24.02
C ALA A 517 -38.15 7.39 25.33
N ALA A 518 -38.93 6.74 26.21
CA ALA A 518 -39.03 7.22 27.59
C ALA A 518 -37.63 7.15 28.19
N PRO A 519 -37.05 8.27 28.66
CA PRO A 519 -35.70 8.28 29.19
C PRO A 519 -35.68 7.33 30.40
N HIS A 520 -34.92 6.24 30.30
CA HIS A 520 -34.42 5.57 31.49
C HIS A 520 -33.65 6.63 32.27
N ARG A 521 -34.33 7.25 33.25
CA ARG A 521 -33.70 8.08 34.26
C ARG A 521 -32.56 7.24 34.82
N ARG A 522 -31.32 7.69 34.58
CA ARG A 522 -30.13 7.13 35.21
C ARG A 522 -30.41 7.12 36.72
N GLN A 523 -30.56 5.93 37.29
CA GLN A 523 -30.44 5.72 38.74
C GLN A 523 -28.97 5.54 39.07
#